data_AF-A0A0N0GCA5-F1
#
_entry.id   AF-A0A0N0GCA5-F1
#
_cell.length_a   1.000
_cell.length_b   1.000
_cell.length_c   1.000
_cell.angle_alpha   90.00
_cell.angle_beta   90.00
_cell.angle_gamma   90.00
#
_symmetry.space_group_name_H-M   'P 1'
#
loop_
_entity.id
_entity.type
_entity.pdbx_description
1 polymer ?
#
loop_
_entity_poly.entity_id
_entity_poly.type
_entity_poly.pdbx_seq_one_letter_code
_entity_poly.pdbx_strand_id
1 'polypeptide(L)' 'MLMRQIKARSSIAIGKIRARPETLWQSGYHDQAVRSEQDMVGLARYIVANPLRAGLVKKVGDYPLWDAIWI' A
#
# COMPACT_ATOMS: atom_id res chain seq x y z
N MET A 1 4.35 -7.64 14.31
CA MET A 1 5.77 -7.16 14.25
C MET A 1 6.17 -6.67 12.86
N LEU A 2 5.72 -7.32 11.78
CA LEU A 2 6.08 -6.99 10.39
C LEU A 2 5.85 -5.52 9.99
N MET A 3 4.63 -5.00 10.15
CA MET A 3 4.30 -3.62 9.76
C MET A 3 5.18 -2.58 10.47
N ARG A 4 5.55 -2.83 11.73
CA ARG A 4 6.47 -1.96 12.48
C ARG A 4 7.85 -1.92 11.82
N GLN A 5 8.36 -3.08 11.38
CA GLN A 5 9.67 -3.16 10.73
C GLN A 5 9.67 -2.51 9.34
N ILE A 6 8.64 -2.75 8.54
CA ILE A 6 8.49 -2.14 7.20
C ILE A 6 8.47 -0.61 7.32
N LYS A 7 7.63 -0.08 8.21
CA LYS A 7 7.53 1.37 8.43
C LYS A 7 8.85 1.95 8.93
N ALA A 8 9.51 1.32 9.90
CA ALA A 8 10.78 1.81 10.43
C ALA A 8 11.89 1.82 9.37
N ARG A 9 12.08 0.70 8.64
CA ARG A 9 13.15 0.57 7.65
C ARG A 9 12.97 1.53 6.47
N SER A 10 11.74 1.66 5.96
CA SER A 10 11.44 2.60 4.87
C SER A 10 11.63 4.06 5.30
N SER A 11 11.18 4.45 6.51
CA SER A 11 11.43 5.80 7.04
C SER A 11 12.92 6.12 7.16
N ILE A 12 13.73 5.17 7.64
CA ILE A 12 15.19 5.36 7.73
C ILE A 12 15.82 5.52 6.35
N ALA A 13 15.45 4.67 5.39
CA ALA A 13 15.98 4.73 4.03
C ALA A 13 15.62 6.06 3.34
N ILE A 14 14.37 6.49 3.44
CA ILE A 14 13.89 7.75 2.85
C ILE A 14 14.49 8.95 3.56
N GLY A 15 14.59 8.93 4.89
CA GLY A 15 15.22 10.00 5.66
C GLY A 15 16.70 10.22 5.30
N LYS A 16 17.43 9.13 5.00
CA LYS A 16 18.82 9.23 4.48
C LYS A 16 18.87 9.93 3.12
N ILE A 17 17.96 9.59 2.21
CA ILE A 17 17.89 10.21 0.87
C ILE A 17 17.51 11.69 0.96
N ARG A 18 16.60 12.04 1.88
CA ARG A 18 16.12 13.43 2.08
C ARG A 18 16.97 14.25 3.05
N ALA A 19 18.07 13.68 3.57
CA ALA A 19 18.96 14.28 4.57
C ALA A 19 18.24 14.82 5.83
N ARG A 20 17.09 14.23 6.20
CA ARG A 20 16.32 14.64 7.39
C ARG A 20 15.54 13.46 7.97
N PRO A 21 15.55 13.25 9.30
CA PRO A 21 14.62 12.34 9.94
C PRO A 21 13.19 12.89 9.84
N GLU A 22 12.25 12.12 9.29
CA GLU A 22 10.85 12.53 9.20
C GLU A 22 9.90 11.41 9.60
N THR A 23 8.78 11.80 10.24
CA THR A 23 7.66 10.89 10.50
C THR A 23 6.91 10.68 9.20
N LEU A 24 7.37 9.71 8.41
CA LEU A 24 6.81 9.43 7.08
C LEU A 24 5.43 8.74 7.15
N TRP A 25 5.23 7.85 8.13
CA TRP A 25 4.03 7.02 8.20
C TRP A 25 3.06 7.49 9.27
N GLN A 26 1.76 7.40 8.98
CA GLN A 26 0.72 7.52 10.00
C GLN A 26 0.86 6.48 11.11
N SER A 27 0.39 6.80 12.31
CA SER A 27 0.32 5.88 13.44
C SER A 27 -0.63 4.71 13.14
N GLY A 28 -0.33 3.53 13.69
CA GLY A 28 -1.12 2.31 13.48
C GLY A 28 -1.12 1.82 12.03
N TYR A 29 -2.00 0.88 11.69
CA TYR A 29 -2.28 0.46 10.31
C TYR A 29 -3.69 -0.16 10.29
N HIS A 30 -4.33 -0.16 9.12
CA HIS A 30 -5.60 -0.85 8.95
C HIS A 30 -5.34 -2.34 8.68
N ASP A 31 -6.06 -3.18 9.41
CA ASP A 31 -6.00 -4.64 9.39
C ASP A 31 -7.44 -5.13 9.30
N GLN A 32 -7.69 -6.02 8.34
CA GLN A 32 -8.96 -6.73 8.24
C GLN A 32 -8.68 -8.19 7.91
N ALA A 33 -9.14 -9.10 8.79
CA ALA A 33 -9.08 -10.53 8.54
C ALA A 33 -10.06 -10.92 7.41
N VAL A 34 -9.54 -11.55 6.36
CA VAL A 34 -10.35 -12.11 5.26
C VAL A 34 -10.86 -13.49 5.69
N ARG A 35 -12.18 -13.67 5.73
CA ARG A 35 -12.81 -14.86 6.32
C ARG A 35 -13.29 -15.88 5.27
N SER A 36 -13.48 -15.45 4.04
CA SER A 36 -13.92 -16.32 2.93
C SER A 36 -13.20 -15.97 1.63
N GLU A 37 -13.13 -16.94 0.70
CA GLU A 37 -12.60 -16.72 -0.65
C GLU A 37 -13.41 -15.69 -1.46
N GLN A 38 -14.73 -15.62 -1.21
CA GLN A 38 -15.59 -14.61 -1.84
C GLN A 38 -15.22 -13.19 -1.41
N ASP A 39 -14.82 -13.00 -0.15
CA ASP A 39 -14.31 -11.72 0.34
C ASP A 39 -12.95 -11.35 -0.28
N MET A 40 -12.14 -12.36 -0.63
CA MET A 40 -10.81 -12.16 -1.22
C MET A 40 -10.88 -11.51 -2.60
N VAL A 41 -11.81 -11.95 -3.46
CA VAL A 41 -12.00 -11.34 -4.79
C VAL A 41 -12.48 -9.89 -4.66
N GLY A 42 -13.35 -9.60 -3.69
CA GLY A 42 -13.79 -8.24 -3.39
C GLY A 42 -12.63 -7.35 -2.96
N LEU A 43 -11.77 -7.84 -2.07
CA LEU A 43 -10.59 -7.13 -1.60
C LEU A 43 -9.57 -6.88 -2.73
N ALA A 44 -9.30 -7.89 -3.57
CA ALA A 44 -8.41 -7.75 -4.72
C ALA A 44 -8.91 -6.65 -5.67
N ARG A 45 -10.22 -6.68 -6.02
CA ARG A 45 -10.84 -5.62 -6.85
C ARG A 45 -10.72 -4.25 -6.20
N TYR A 46 -10.89 -4.16 -4.88
CA TYR A 46 -10.73 -2.92 -4.14
C TYR A 46 -9.31 -2.36 -4.27
N ILE A 47 -8.28 -3.19 -4.04
CA ILE A 47 -6.87 -2.80 -4.14
C ILE A 47 -6.54 -2.30 -5.56
N VAL A 48 -6.91 -3.10 -6.57
CA VAL A 48 -6.65 -2.79 -7.99
C VAL A 48 -7.34 -1.50 -8.43
N ALA A 49 -8.55 -1.23 -7.93
CA ALA A 49 -9.30 -0.02 -8.27
C ALA A 49 -8.89 1.21 -7.44
N ASN A 50 -8.07 1.08 -6.39
CA ASN A 50 -7.74 2.18 -5.49
C ASN A 50 -7.03 3.36 -6.18
N PRO A 51 -6.06 3.17 -7.10
CA PRO A 51 -5.45 4.28 -7.84
C PRO A 51 -6.48 5.09 -8.65
N LEU A 52 -7.46 4.41 -9.25
CA LEU A 52 -8.56 5.05 -9.99
C LEU A 52 -9.47 5.85 -9.02
N ARG A 53 -9.85 5.24 -7.90
CA ARG A 53 -10.67 5.90 -6.86
C ARG A 53 -9.97 7.12 -6.24
N ALA A 54 -8.66 7.07 -6.10
CA ALA A 54 -7.84 8.17 -5.61
C ALA A 54 -7.55 9.25 -6.67
N GLY A 55 -8.01 9.07 -7.92
CA GLY A 55 -7.81 10.03 -9.01
C GLY A 55 -6.37 10.09 -9.54
N LEU A 56 -5.54 9.11 -9.21
CA LEU A 56 -4.13 9.06 -9.65
C LEU A 56 -4.00 8.70 -11.14
N VAL A 57 -4.99 7.97 -11.68
CA VAL A 57 -5.01 7.46 -13.05
C VAL A 57 -6.43 7.50 -13.63
N LYS A 58 -6.54 7.49 -14.96
CA LYS A 58 -7.85 7.44 -15.66
C LYS A 58 -8.31 6.00 -15.91
N LYS A 59 -7.37 5.07 -16.01
CA LYS A 59 -7.62 3.63 -16.12
C LYS A 59 -6.69 2.88 -15.16
N VAL A 60 -7.15 1.74 -14.64
CA VAL A 60 -6.37 0.91 -13.71
C VAL A 60 -4.99 0.56 -14.28
N GLY A 61 -4.93 0.15 -15.55
CA GLY A 61 -3.69 -0.26 -16.21
C GLY A 61 -2.67 0.87 -16.42
N ASP A 62 -3.05 2.13 -16.19
CA ASP A 62 -2.11 3.26 -16.27
C ASP A 62 -1.26 3.38 -14.99
N TYR A 63 -1.61 2.67 -13.91
CA TYR A 63 -0.87 2.75 -12.64
C TYR A 63 0.31 1.76 -12.66
N PRO A 64 1.59 2.18 -12.69
CA PRO A 64 2.71 1.28 -12.97
C PRO A 64 2.93 0.11 -11.99
N LEU A 65 2.19 0.07 -10.89
CA LEU A 65 2.25 -0.99 -9.88
C LEU A 65 0.96 -1.82 -9.85
N TRP A 66 0.09 -1.72 -10.87
CA TRP A 66 -1.19 -2.43 -10.96
C TRP A 66 -1.03 -3.94 -11.13
N ASP A 67 0.07 -4.36 -11.77
CA ASP A 67 0.43 -5.73 -12.13
C ASP A 67 1.54 -6.31 -11.24
N ALA A 68 1.84 -5.66 -10.11
CA ALA A 68 2.82 -6.16 -9.17
C ALA A 68 2.44 -7.61 -8.84
N ILE A 69 3.32 -8.54 -9.22
CA ILE A 69 3.17 -10.00 -9.48
C ILE A 69 2.57 -10.82 -8.31
N TRP A 70 2.17 -10.17 -7.22
CA TRP A 70 1.70 -10.76 -5.97
C TRP A 70 0.19 -10.61 -5.74
N ILE A 71 -0.60 -10.18 -6.73
CA ILE A 71 -2.07 -10.33 -6.75
C ILE A 71 -2.45 -11.70 -7.31
#